data_AF-A0A7X9FZY0-F1
#
_entry.id   AF-A0A7X9FZY0-F1
#
_cell.length_a   1.000
_cell.length_b   1.000
_cell.length_c   1.000
_cell.angle_alpha   90.00
_cell.angle_beta   90.00
_cell.angle_gamma   90.00
#
_symmetry.space_group_name_H-M   'P 1'
#
loop_
_entity.id
_entity.type
_entity.pdbx_description
1 polymer ?
#
loop_
_entity_poly.entity_id
_entity_poly.type
_entity_poly.pdbx_seq_one_letter_code
_entity_poly.pdbx_strand_id
1 'polypeptide(L)'
;MSESRLLYKGKSKSMYAGDDDRTCILEYRDSATAGNGAKKAELEGKGALNAEISYILYKYLEENGIETHFIKMLDKTRMLVKKVDIINVEVIVRNIAAGGFSKKYGIPEGTLLKNTIIEFCLKSDEYGDPMMNESQITALGLAAQDQLESLKNTALRINSLLSSLFDKCGITLVDFKLEFGMYEGRIILADEISPDSCRFWDKATGDKMDKDRFRRDLDDVLGAYREVLRRLRSAQ
;
A
#
# COMPACT_ATOMS: atom_id res chain seq x y z
N MET A 1 -2.55 -27.85 -12.43
CA MET A 1 -1.55 -26.78 -12.55
C MET A 1 -0.41 -27.14 -11.62
N SER A 2 0.82 -27.24 -12.12
CA SER A 2 1.98 -27.44 -11.22
C SER A 2 2.03 -26.29 -10.22
N GLU A 3 2.30 -26.57 -8.95
CA GLU A 3 2.49 -25.52 -7.96
C GLU A 3 3.64 -24.60 -8.40
N SER A 4 3.32 -23.33 -8.62
CA SER A 4 4.33 -22.31 -8.94
C SER A 4 5.35 -22.23 -7.80
N ARG A 5 6.64 -22.11 -8.15
CA ARG A 5 7.73 -22.08 -7.15
C ARG A 5 7.65 -20.82 -6.29
N LEU A 6 7.59 -20.98 -4.96
CA LEU A 6 7.65 -19.86 -4.01
C LEU A 6 9.00 -19.13 -4.09
N LEU A 7 8.97 -17.82 -4.29
CA LEU A 7 10.15 -16.95 -4.35
C LEU A 7 10.38 -16.20 -3.04
N TYR A 8 9.31 -15.66 -2.46
CA TYR A 8 9.37 -14.86 -1.25
C TYR A 8 8.07 -14.97 -0.46
N LYS A 9 8.18 -14.98 0.86
CA LYS A 9 7.04 -15.05 1.77
C LYS A 9 7.11 -13.88 2.76
N GLY A 10 6.30 -12.85 2.51
CA GLY A 10 6.17 -11.67 3.38
C GLY A 10 5.17 -11.89 4.51
N LYS A 11 4.81 -10.81 5.22
CA LYS A 11 3.86 -10.82 6.35
C LYS A 11 2.42 -11.15 5.93
N SER A 12 1.92 -10.51 4.86
CA SER A 12 0.54 -10.64 4.37
C SER A 12 0.43 -11.24 2.97
N LYS A 13 1.55 -11.42 2.27
CA LYS A 13 1.58 -11.80 0.85
C LYS A 13 2.64 -12.86 0.58
N SER A 14 2.43 -13.66 -0.44
CA SER A 14 3.40 -14.64 -0.97
C SER A 14 3.70 -14.28 -2.43
N MET A 15 4.95 -14.39 -2.84
CA MET A 15 5.39 -14.20 -4.23
C MET A 15 5.85 -15.54 -4.80
N TYR A 16 5.28 -15.93 -5.93
CA TYR A 16 5.67 -17.12 -6.68
C TYR A 16 6.21 -16.75 -8.06
N ALA A 17 6.99 -17.65 -8.66
CA ALA A 17 7.43 -17.51 -10.04
C ALA A 17 6.22 -17.48 -10.99
N GLY A 18 6.27 -16.58 -11.97
CA GLY A 18 5.30 -16.53 -13.07
C GLY A 18 5.61 -17.53 -14.17
N ASP A 19 5.01 -17.31 -15.33
CA ASP A 19 5.20 -18.15 -16.52
C ASP A 19 6.60 -17.94 -17.15
N ASP A 20 7.23 -16.80 -16.88
CA ASP A 20 8.57 -16.43 -17.37
C ASP A 20 9.37 -15.64 -16.32
N ASP A 21 10.62 -15.29 -16.66
CA ASP A 21 11.51 -14.54 -15.77
C ASP A 21 11.14 -13.07 -15.58
N ARG A 22 10.14 -12.55 -16.32
CA ARG A 22 9.65 -11.17 -16.25
C ARG A 22 8.36 -11.03 -15.46
N THR A 23 7.78 -12.14 -15.02
CA THR A 23 6.49 -12.16 -14.32
C THR A 23 6.59 -12.90 -12.99
N CYS A 24 5.76 -12.48 -12.04
CA CYS A 24 5.56 -13.17 -10.78
C CYS A 24 4.06 -13.28 -10.48
N ILE A 25 3.72 -14.21 -9.60
CA ILE A 25 2.38 -14.32 -9.04
C ILE A 25 2.40 -13.76 -7.62
N LEU A 26 1.63 -12.70 -7.39
CA LEU A 26 1.39 -12.11 -6.07
C LEU A 26 0.13 -12.73 -5.48
N GLU A 27 0.26 -13.42 -4.35
CA GLU A 27 -0.84 -13.98 -3.58
C GLU A 27 -1.09 -13.15 -2.32
N TYR A 28 -2.32 -12.68 -2.16
CA TYR A 28 -2.79 -12.03 -0.94
C TYR A 28 -3.30 -13.09 0.04
N ARG A 29 -2.77 -13.08 1.26
CA ARG A 29 -3.19 -14.01 2.32
C ARG A 29 -4.12 -13.34 3.34
N ASP A 30 -4.82 -14.20 4.05
CA ASP A 30 -5.72 -13.83 5.14
C ASP A 30 -4.98 -13.40 6.42
N SER A 31 -3.65 -13.56 6.42
CA SER A 31 -2.80 -13.19 7.55
C SER A 31 -2.77 -11.67 7.76
N ALA A 32 -3.16 -11.23 8.96
CA ALA A 32 -3.08 -9.87 9.45
C ALA A 32 -2.01 -9.73 10.52
N THR A 33 -1.17 -8.70 10.43
CA THR A 33 -0.08 -8.45 11.39
C THR A 33 -0.04 -6.99 11.82
N ALA A 34 0.21 -6.71 13.10
CA ALA A 34 0.41 -5.36 13.64
C ALA A 34 1.59 -5.31 14.63
N GLY A 35 2.14 -4.11 14.85
CA GLY A 35 3.25 -3.88 15.78
C GLY A 35 4.50 -4.68 15.43
N ASN A 36 5.00 -4.57 14.19
CA ASN A 36 6.16 -5.32 13.68
C ASN A 36 6.05 -6.85 13.88
N GLY A 37 4.82 -7.38 13.80
CA GLY A 37 4.54 -8.81 13.91
C GLY A 37 4.26 -9.29 15.33
N ALA A 38 4.23 -8.40 16.33
CA ALA A 38 3.85 -8.73 17.70
C ALA A 38 2.39 -9.24 17.81
N LYS A 39 1.49 -8.70 16.97
CA LYS A 39 0.10 -9.16 16.87
C LYS A 39 -0.11 -9.84 15.53
N LYS A 40 -0.66 -11.06 15.54
CA LYS A 40 -0.97 -11.86 14.34
C LYS A 40 -2.36 -12.49 14.47
N ALA A 41 -3.10 -12.54 13.38
CA ALA A 41 -4.37 -13.25 13.27
C ALA A 41 -4.60 -13.68 11.82
N GLU A 42 -5.42 -14.71 11.62
CA GLU A 42 -5.98 -15.05 10.31
C GLU A 42 -7.39 -14.46 10.22
N LEU A 43 -7.63 -13.63 9.21
CA LEU A 43 -8.92 -12.99 8.96
C LEU A 43 -9.46 -13.54 7.64
N GLU A 44 -10.27 -14.59 7.72
CA GLU A 44 -10.76 -15.31 6.54
C GLU A 44 -11.42 -14.38 5.50
N GLY A 45 -10.92 -14.41 4.27
CA GLY A 45 -11.38 -13.56 3.17
C GLY A 45 -10.73 -12.17 3.09
N LYS A 46 -9.84 -11.80 4.02
CA LYS A 46 -9.04 -10.56 3.94
C LYS A 46 -8.22 -10.51 2.65
N GLY A 47 -7.56 -11.61 2.29
CA GLY A 47 -6.71 -11.70 1.11
C GLY A 47 -7.50 -11.38 -0.15
N ALA A 48 -8.72 -11.91 -0.26
CA ALA A 48 -9.59 -11.65 -1.40
C ALA A 48 -10.04 -10.19 -1.47
N LEU A 49 -10.39 -9.59 -0.33
CA LEU A 49 -10.76 -8.17 -0.26
C LEU A 49 -9.59 -7.25 -0.66
N ASN A 50 -8.39 -7.50 -0.14
CA ASN A 50 -7.22 -6.70 -0.47
C ASN A 50 -6.84 -6.85 -1.94
N ALA A 51 -6.87 -8.08 -2.48
CA ALA A 51 -6.60 -8.31 -3.89
C ALA A 51 -7.60 -7.55 -4.78
N GLU A 52 -8.89 -7.61 -4.47
CA GLU A 52 -9.88 -6.92 -5.28
C GLU A 52 -9.78 -5.39 -5.19
N ILE A 53 -9.58 -4.84 -3.98
CA ILE A 53 -9.38 -3.39 -3.80
C ILE A 53 -8.12 -2.93 -4.54
N SER A 54 -6.99 -3.63 -4.37
CA SER A 54 -5.76 -3.33 -5.11
C SER A 54 -5.98 -3.36 -6.62
N TYR A 55 -6.70 -4.36 -7.15
CA TYR A 55 -7.04 -4.44 -8.58
C TYR A 55 -7.79 -3.20 -9.06
N ILE A 56 -8.87 -2.81 -8.37
CA ILE A 56 -9.67 -1.64 -8.72
C ILE A 56 -8.81 -0.37 -8.73
N LEU A 57 -7.94 -0.21 -7.73
CA LEU A 57 -7.07 0.95 -7.61
C LEU A 57 -5.96 0.95 -8.68
N TYR A 58 -5.37 -0.19 -9.00
CA TYR A 58 -4.41 -0.29 -10.11
C TYR A 58 -5.05 0.09 -11.43
N LYS A 59 -6.25 -0.44 -11.74
CA LYS A 59 -6.97 -0.07 -12.97
C LYS A 59 -7.22 1.42 -13.07
N TYR A 60 -7.74 2.03 -12.00
CA TYR A 60 -7.97 3.47 -11.95
C TYR A 60 -6.68 4.28 -12.13
N LEU A 61 -5.58 3.87 -11.49
CA LEU A 61 -4.29 4.55 -11.59
C LEU A 61 -3.70 4.43 -13.01
N GLU A 62 -3.79 3.25 -13.63
CA GLU A 62 -3.34 3.02 -15.02
C GLU A 62 -4.12 3.85 -16.03
N GLU A 63 -5.45 3.91 -15.89
CA GLU A 63 -6.32 4.77 -16.71
C GLU A 63 -5.98 6.26 -16.58
N ASN A 64 -5.42 6.65 -15.44
CA ASN A 64 -4.94 8.01 -15.17
C ASN A 64 -3.43 8.17 -15.39
N GLY A 65 -2.79 7.24 -16.10
CA GLY A 65 -1.40 7.34 -16.58
C GLY A 65 -0.32 7.12 -15.52
N ILE A 66 -0.61 6.33 -14.48
CA ILE A 66 0.39 5.78 -13.55
C ILE A 66 0.73 4.37 -13.99
N GLU A 67 2.00 4.10 -14.29
CA GLU A 67 2.43 2.74 -14.63
C GLU A 67 2.55 1.88 -13.37
N THR A 68 1.99 0.67 -13.43
CA THR A 68 2.00 -0.28 -12.32
C THR A 68 2.58 -1.62 -12.74
N HIS A 69 2.90 -2.45 -11.75
CA HIS A 69 3.32 -3.83 -11.98
C HIS A 69 2.13 -4.77 -12.27
N PHE A 70 0.88 -4.32 -12.14
CA PHE A 70 -0.28 -5.18 -12.33
C PHE A 70 -0.37 -5.63 -13.80
N ILE A 71 -0.77 -6.89 -14.03
CA ILE A 71 -1.05 -7.43 -15.36
C ILE A 71 -2.49 -7.94 -15.44
N LYS A 72 -2.85 -8.89 -14.57
CA LYS A 72 -4.22 -9.44 -14.51
C LYS A 72 -4.49 -10.16 -13.19
N MET A 73 -5.75 -10.27 -12.81
CA MET A 73 -6.21 -11.22 -11.79
C MET A 73 -6.08 -12.65 -12.33
N LEU A 74 -5.63 -13.58 -11.49
CA LEU A 74 -5.65 -15.01 -11.78
C LEU A 74 -6.83 -15.69 -11.10
N ASP A 75 -7.19 -15.23 -9.90
CA ASP A 75 -8.38 -15.61 -9.16
C ASP A 75 -8.72 -14.55 -8.10
N LYS A 76 -9.46 -14.92 -7.05
CA LYS A 76 -9.89 -13.99 -5.99
C LYS A 76 -8.76 -13.47 -5.13
N THR A 77 -7.62 -14.16 -5.01
CA THR A 77 -6.52 -13.79 -4.10
C THR A 77 -5.19 -13.62 -4.82
N ARG A 78 -5.08 -14.02 -6.08
CA ARG A 78 -3.82 -14.01 -6.84
C ARG A 78 -3.86 -13.10 -8.06
N MET A 79 -2.76 -12.39 -8.28
CA MET A 79 -2.51 -11.54 -9.44
C MET A 79 -1.25 -12.00 -10.17
N LEU A 80 -1.25 -11.92 -11.50
CA LEU A 80 -0.03 -11.90 -12.29
C LEU A 80 0.48 -10.45 -12.32
N VAL A 81 1.76 -10.27 -12.00
CA VAL A 81 2.42 -8.97 -11.95
C VAL A 81 3.76 -9.00 -12.68
N LYS A 82 4.21 -7.85 -13.17
CA LYS A 82 5.57 -7.63 -13.66
C LYS A 82 6.55 -7.88 -12.50
N LYS A 83 7.58 -8.67 -12.75
CA LYS A 83 8.69 -8.84 -11.83
C LYS A 83 9.55 -7.57 -11.88
N VAL A 84 9.67 -6.89 -10.75
CA VAL A 84 10.43 -5.65 -10.62
C VAL A 84 11.58 -5.83 -9.64
N ASP A 85 12.65 -5.06 -9.83
CA ASP A 85 13.71 -4.91 -8.82
C ASP A 85 13.26 -3.85 -7.81
N ILE A 86 12.78 -4.31 -6.65
CA ILE A 86 12.22 -3.43 -5.61
C ILE A 86 13.27 -2.44 -5.13
N ILE A 87 12.91 -1.15 -5.15
CA ILE A 87 13.66 -0.10 -4.46
C ILE A 87 13.34 -0.26 -2.98
N ASN A 88 14.35 -0.54 -2.15
CA ASN A 88 14.15 -0.93 -0.75
C ASN A 88 13.81 0.25 0.19
N VAL A 89 12.89 1.11 -0.27
CA VAL A 89 12.42 2.33 0.40
C VAL A 89 10.90 2.35 0.32
N GLU A 90 10.24 2.40 1.48
CA GLU A 90 8.81 2.64 1.57
C GLU A 90 8.55 4.14 1.44
N VAL A 91 7.63 4.54 0.56
CA VAL A 91 7.24 5.94 0.36
C VAL A 91 5.88 6.17 1.01
N ILE A 92 5.83 6.96 2.06
CA ILE A 92 4.61 7.23 2.82
C ILE A 92 4.13 8.64 2.51
N VAL A 93 2.86 8.79 2.13
CA VAL A 93 2.24 10.09 1.90
C VAL A 93 1.17 10.34 2.97
N ARG A 94 1.18 11.53 3.59
CA ARG A 94 0.21 11.91 4.63
C ARG A 94 -0.53 13.19 4.27
N ASN A 95 -1.85 13.14 4.37
CA ASN A 95 -2.75 14.28 4.25
C ASN A 95 -3.24 14.77 5.62
N ILE A 96 -3.37 13.85 6.58
CA ILE A 96 -3.82 14.10 7.95
C ILE A 96 -2.85 13.44 8.93
N ALA A 97 -2.58 14.08 10.06
CA ALA A 97 -1.76 13.49 11.11
C ALA A 97 -2.49 12.27 11.73
N ALA A 98 -1.86 11.09 11.67
CA ALA A 98 -2.38 9.87 12.28
C ALA A 98 -1.26 8.88 12.63
N GLY A 99 -1.60 7.85 13.41
CA GLY A 99 -0.74 6.69 13.65
C GLY A 99 0.64 7.05 14.20
N GLY A 100 1.69 6.45 13.62
CA GLY A 100 3.08 6.64 14.04
C GLY A 100 3.55 8.10 13.96
N PHE A 101 3.05 8.88 13.00
CA PHE A 101 3.38 10.30 12.84
C PHE A 101 2.88 11.13 14.02
N SER A 102 1.59 10.99 14.37
CA SER A 102 0.99 11.67 15.53
C SER A 102 1.74 11.37 16.81
N LYS A 103 2.07 10.08 17.05
CA LYS A 103 2.85 9.67 18.22
C LYS A 103 4.26 10.26 18.22
N LYS A 104 4.95 10.23 17.08
CA LYS A 104 6.33 10.71 16.94
C LYS A 104 6.47 12.20 17.22
N TYR A 105 5.55 13.01 16.72
CA TYR A 105 5.63 14.47 16.78
C TYR A 105 4.73 15.11 17.85
N GLY A 106 3.98 14.31 18.62
CA GLY A 106 3.06 14.82 19.63
C GLY A 106 1.88 15.62 19.04
N ILE A 107 1.50 15.32 17.80
CA ILE A 107 0.40 15.99 17.09
C ILE A 107 -0.88 15.17 17.25
N PRO A 108 -2.01 15.77 17.67
CA PRO A 108 -3.28 15.06 17.80
C PRO A 108 -3.68 14.34 16.50
N GLU A 109 -4.16 13.10 16.61
CA GLU A 109 -4.72 12.37 15.46
C GLU A 109 -5.92 13.14 14.88
N GLY A 110 -5.97 13.26 13.56
CA GLY A 110 -6.99 14.04 12.86
C GLY A 110 -6.58 15.49 12.59
N THR A 111 -5.41 15.93 13.05
CA THR A 111 -4.90 17.27 12.70
C THR A 111 -4.69 17.39 11.20
N LEU A 112 -5.35 18.35 10.56
CA LEU A 112 -5.12 18.71 9.16
C LEU A 112 -3.71 19.27 9.00
N LEU A 113 -2.94 18.70 8.08
CA LEU A 113 -1.58 19.15 7.80
C LEU A 113 -1.63 20.37 6.87
N LYS A 114 -0.70 21.31 7.06
CA LYS A 114 -0.61 22.54 6.25
C LYS A 114 -0.17 22.27 4.80
N ASN A 115 0.44 21.12 4.56
CA ASN A 115 0.84 20.60 3.26
C ASN A 115 0.88 19.07 3.33
N THR A 116 0.80 18.41 2.17
CA THR A 116 1.05 16.97 2.08
C THR A 116 2.49 16.67 2.49
N ILE A 117 2.67 15.64 3.31
CA ILE A 117 3.99 15.16 3.75
C ILE A 117 4.35 13.92 2.94
N ILE A 118 5.62 13.83 2.53
CA ILE A 118 6.23 12.59 2.03
C ILE A 118 7.31 12.19 3.03
N GLU A 119 7.25 10.95 3.50
CA GLU A 119 8.26 10.33 4.36
C GLU A 119 8.81 9.08 3.70
N PHE A 120 10.05 8.74 4.03
CA PHE A 120 10.69 7.52 3.59
C PHE A 120 11.01 6.64 4.78
N CYS A 121 10.86 5.33 4.62
CA CYS A 121 11.40 4.34 5.55
C CYS A 121 12.25 3.32 4.79
N LEU A 122 13.32 2.83 5.41
CA LEU A 122 14.00 1.63 4.92
C LEU A 122 13.02 0.46 5.06
N LYS A 123 12.82 -0.33 4.01
CA LYS A 123 12.07 -1.57 4.13
C LYS A 123 12.94 -2.64 4.81
N SER A 124 12.78 -2.82 6.12
CA SER A 124 13.55 -3.78 6.91
C SER A 124 12.79 -4.18 8.17
N ASP A 125 12.21 -5.38 8.12
CA ASP A 125 11.53 -5.98 9.27
C ASP A 125 12.47 -6.18 10.47
N GLU A 126 13.74 -6.50 10.21
CA GLU A 126 14.77 -6.70 11.25
C GLU A 126 15.02 -5.42 12.05
N TYR A 127 15.11 -4.27 11.37
CA TYR A 127 15.37 -2.98 12.00
C TYR A 127 14.11 -2.16 12.27
N GLY A 128 12.92 -2.74 12.05
CA GLY A 128 11.64 -2.12 12.35
C GLY A 128 11.30 -0.93 11.46
N ASP A 129 11.69 -1.00 10.19
CA ASP A 129 11.39 -0.02 9.14
C ASP A 129 11.81 1.43 9.49
N PRO A 130 13.10 1.69 9.78
CA PRO A 130 13.55 2.98 10.29
C PRO A 130 13.33 4.11 9.27
N MET A 131 12.94 5.28 9.77
CA MET A 131 12.74 6.47 8.93
C MET A 131 14.06 6.95 8.31
N MET A 132 13.94 7.42 7.07
CA MET A 132 15.04 7.93 6.27
C MET A 132 14.77 9.32 5.74
N ASN A 133 15.82 10.11 5.59
CA ASN A 133 15.83 11.30 4.75
C ASN A 133 16.53 10.99 3.41
N GLU A 134 16.44 11.92 2.45
CA GLU A 134 17.00 11.74 1.10
C GLU A 134 18.53 11.55 1.11
N SER A 135 19.26 12.23 2.00
CA SER A 135 20.71 12.09 2.08
C SER A 135 21.14 10.71 2.60
N GLN A 136 20.36 10.10 3.50
CA GLN A 136 20.60 8.72 3.95
C GLN A 136 20.30 7.71 2.83
N ILE A 137 19.24 7.92 2.05
CA ILE A 137 18.86 7.02 0.94
C ILE A 137 19.95 7.01 -0.13
N THR A 138 20.42 8.20 -0.53
CA THR A 138 21.49 8.36 -1.51
C THR A 138 22.84 7.86 -0.98
N ALA A 139 23.21 8.17 0.26
CA ALA A 139 24.46 7.71 0.87
C ALA A 139 24.55 6.18 1.01
N LEU A 140 23.41 5.50 1.20
CA LEU A 140 23.33 4.04 1.26
C LEU A 140 23.15 3.38 -0.12
N GLY A 141 23.08 4.17 -1.20
CA GLY A 141 22.93 3.65 -2.56
C GLY A 141 21.58 2.97 -2.83
N LEU A 142 20.54 3.29 -2.05
CA LEU A 142 19.21 2.67 -2.21
C LEU A 142 18.43 3.26 -3.38
N ALA A 143 18.63 4.57 -3.65
CA ALA A 143 18.11 5.26 -4.82
C ALA A 143 18.99 6.49 -5.12
N ALA A 144 19.17 6.80 -6.39
CA ALA A 144 19.79 8.04 -6.85
C ALA A 144 18.85 9.25 -6.68
N GLN A 145 19.38 10.47 -6.76
CA GLN A 145 18.61 11.70 -6.52
C GLN A 145 17.47 11.89 -7.53
N ASP A 146 17.71 11.58 -8.80
CA ASP A 146 16.70 11.61 -9.87
C ASP A 146 15.60 10.57 -9.66
N GLN A 147 15.96 9.37 -9.19
CA GLN A 147 15.00 8.34 -8.79
C GLN A 147 14.15 8.82 -7.61
N LEU A 148 14.74 9.44 -6.59
CA LEU A 148 14.03 10.02 -5.45
C LEU A 148 13.02 11.09 -5.87
N GLU A 149 13.39 11.96 -6.80
CA GLU A 149 12.47 12.96 -7.36
C GLU A 149 11.31 12.29 -8.10
N SER A 150 11.59 11.26 -8.90
CA SER A 150 10.55 10.48 -9.59
C SER A 150 9.59 9.78 -8.62
N LEU A 151 10.12 9.18 -7.55
CA LEU A 151 9.33 8.57 -6.48
C LEU A 151 8.39 9.58 -5.83
N LYS A 152 8.91 10.75 -5.43
CA LYS A 152 8.11 11.83 -4.81
C LYS A 152 7.01 12.32 -5.75
N ASN A 153 7.36 12.63 -7.00
CA ASN A 153 6.42 13.16 -7.98
C ASN A 153 5.31 12.16 -8.28
N THR A 154 5.65 10.87 -8.43
CA THR A 154 4.67 9.81 -8.66
C THR A 154 3.79 9.59 -7.44
N ALA A 155 4.35 9.59 -6.23
CA ALA A 155 3.59 9.44 -4.99
C ALA A 155 2.60 10.60 -4.76
N LEU A 156 2.98 11.85 -5.07
CA LEU A 156 2.08 13.00 -5.00
C LEU A 156 0.97 12.94 -6.06
N ARG A 157 1.28 12.47 -7.27
CA ARG A 157 0.27 12.27 -8.31
C ARG A 157 -0.73 11.19 -7.93
N ILE A 158 -0.25 10.05 -7.39
CA ILE A 158 -1.10 9.00 -6.82
C ILE A 158 -1.95 9.58 -5.68
N ASN A 159 -1.38 10.39 -4.78
CA ASN A 159 -2.13 11.03 -3.70
C ASN A 159 -3.30 11.87 -4.23
N SER A 160 -3.05 12.71 -5.23
CA SER A 160 -4.10 13.55 -5.83
C SER A 160 -5.22 12.71 -6.45
N LEU A 161 -4.85 11.69 -7.23
CA LEU A 161 -5.80 10.78 -7.89
C LEU A 161 -6.65 10.00 -6.88
N LEU A 162 -6.00 9.39 -5.88
CA LEU A 162 -6.69 8.58 -4.88
C LEU A 162 -7.50 9.44 -3.91
N SER A 163 -7.00 10.60 -3.50
CA SER A 163 -7.77 11.52 -2.66
C SER A 163 -9.07 11.93 -3.35
N SER A 164 -9.02 12.25 -4.64
CA SER A 164 -10.23 12.58 -5.42
C SER A 164 -11.19 11.39 -5.55
N LEU A 165 -10.67 10.19 -5.82
CA LEU A 165 -11.49 8.96 -5.90
C LEU A 165 -12.19 8.66 -4.57
N PHE A 166 -11.43 8.64 -3.48
CA PHE A 166 -11.98 8.31 -2.16
C PHE A 166 -12.93 9.40 -1.65
N ASP A 167 -12.69 10.67 -1.98
CA ASP A 167 -13.61 11.75 -1.64
C ASP A 167 -15.01 11.52 -2.24
N LYS A 168 -15.08 11.10 -3.52
CA LYS A 168 -16.33 10.68 -4.19
C LYS A 168 -16.97 9.45 -3.54
N CYS A 169 -16.15 8.57 -2.98
CA CYS A 169 -16.61 7.41 -2.22
C CYS A 169 -17.08 7.78 -0.79
N GLY A 170 -17.03 9.04 -0.37
CA GLY A 170 -17.30 9.43 1.01
C GLY A 170 -16.27 8.85 2.00
N ILE A 171 -15.03 8.67 1.57
CA ILE A 171 -13.90 8.18 2.36
C ILE A 171 -12.79 9.23 2.35
N THR A 172 -12.27 9.55 3.52
CA THR A 172 -11.09 10.39 3.67
C THR A 172 -9.83 9.53 3.58
N LEU A 173 -8.97 9.81 2.59
CA LEU A 173 -7.63 9.22 2.50
C LEU A 173 -6.66 9.96 3.43
N VAL A 174 -6.41 9.38 4.60
CA VAL A 174 -5.63 10.00 5.70
C VAL A 174 -4.14 9.95 5.39
N ASP A 175 -3.63 8.75 5.11
CA ASP A 175 -2.28 8.48 4.66
C ASP A 175 -2.22 7.13 3.94
N PHE A 176 -1.14 6.87 3.22
CA PHE A 176 -0.88 5.57 2.60
C PHE A 176 0.60 5.36 2.33
N LYS A 177 0.97 4.10 2.14
CA LYS A 177 2.33 3.65 1.86
C LYS A 177 2.39 3.01 0.47
N LEU A 178 3.40 3.39 -0.30
CA LEU A 178 3.71 2.82 -1.60
C LEU A 178 5.09 2.15 -1.59
N GLU A 179 5.24 1.16 -2.45
CA GLU A 179 6.52 0.57 -2.81
C GLU A 179 6.66 0.63 -4.33
N PHE A 180 7.88 0.89 -4.80
CA PHE A 180 8.20 1.04 -6.21
C PHE A 180 9.31 0.07 -6.60
N GLY A 181 9.37 -0.28 -7.88
CA GLY A 181 10.46 -1.09 -8.40
C GLY A 181 10.92 -0.62 -9.78
N MET A 182 12.15 -0.99 -10.11
CA MET A 182 12.71 -0.81 -11.44
C MET A 182 12.19 -1.90 -12.37
N TYR A 183 11.70 -1.49 -13.54
CA TYR A 183 11.26 -2.37 -14.62
C TYR A 183 11.67 -1.75 -15.95
N GLU A 184 12.54 -2.45 -16.70
CA GLU A 184 13.03 -1.98 -18.00
C GLU A 184 13.55 -0.52 -17.97
N GLY A 185 14.34 -0.19 -16.94
CA GLY A 185 14.92 1.15 -16.75
C GLY A 185 13.95 2.22 -16.25
N ARG A 186 12.70 1.87 -15.95
CA ARG A 186 11.65 2.78 -15.46
C ARG A 186 11.25 2.45 -14.04
N ILE A 187 10.84 3.46 -13.26
CA ILE A 187 10.23 3.27 -11.94
C ILE A 187 8.73 3.07 -12.13
N ILE A 188 8.20 1.97 -11.62
CA ILE A 188 6.77 1.67 -11.66
C ILE A 188 6.24 1.37 -10.26
N LEU A 189 4.95 1.62 -10.03
CA LEU A 189 4.27 1.29 -8.78
C LEU A 189 4.17 -0.24 -8.62
N ALA A 190 4.50 -0.76 -7.44
CA ALA A 190 4.47 -2.18 -7.13
C ALA A 190 3.66 -2.48 -5.84
N ASP A 191 3.90 -3.66 -5.26
CA ASP A 191 3.31 -4.18 -4.03
C ASP A 191 1.77 -4.24 -3.96
N GLU A 192 1.12 -3.40 -3.13
CA GLU A 192 -0.33 -3.36 -2.95
C GLU A 192 -0.83 -1.94 -2.62
N ILE A 193 -2.09 -1.65 -2.95
CA ILE A 193 -2.84 -0.51 -2.39
C ILE A 193 -4.16 -1.04 -1.85
N SER A 194 -4.26 -1.13 -0.52
CA SER A 194 -5.39 -1.76 0.16
C SER A 194 -5.61 -1.13 1.53
N PRO A 195 -6.68 -1.48 2.26
CA PRO A 195 -6.85 -1.02 3.64
C PRO A 195 -5.76 -1.52 4.61
N ASP A 196 -4.87 -2.42 4.18
CA ASP A 196 -3.64 -2.77 4.92
C ASP A 196 -2.52 -1.72 4.78
N SER A 197 -2.41 -1.08 3.61
CA SER A 197 -1.38 -0.09 3.26
C SER A 197 -1.86 1.37 3.26
N CYS A 198 -3.17 1.59 3.45
CA CYS A 198 -3.79 2.91 3.55
C CYS A 198 -4.50 3.10 4.90
N ARG A 199 -4.66 4.36 5.31
CA ARG A 199 -5.63 4.77 6.33
C ARG A 199 -6.83 5.43 5.67
N PHE A 200 -8.00 4.86 5.94
CA PHE A 200 -9.28 5.29 5.39
C PHE A 200 -10.22 5.60 6.55
N TRP A 201 -10.73 6.83 6.59
CA TRP A 201 -11.79 7.16 7.53
C TRP A 201 -13.08 7.46 6.77
N ASP A 202 -14.22 7.04 7.33
CA ASP A 202 -15.51 7.48 6.83
C ASP A 202 -15.57 9.02 6.90
N LYS A 203 -15.96 9.66 5.80
CA LYS A 203 -15.92 11.12 5.68
C LYS A 203 -16.96 11.81 6.59
N ALA A 204 -18.07 11.14 6.89
CA ALA A 204 -19.13 11.71 7.71
C ALA A 204 -18.91 11.49 9.21
N THR A 205 -18.41 10.32 9.59
CA THR A 205 -18.30 9.92 11.02
C THR A 205 -16.88 9.92 11.54
N GLY A 206 -15.87 9.90 10.68
CA GLY A 206 -14.46 9.68 11.06
C GLY A 206 -14.15 8.24 11.47
N ASP A 207 -15.09 7.30 11.30
CA ASP A 207 -14.88 5.91 11.67
C ASP A 207 -13.79 5.26 10.81
N LYS A 208 -12.98 4.40 11.40
CA LYS A 208 -11.82 3.79 10.73
C LYS A 208 -12.27 2.64 9.84
N MET A 209 -11.90 2.68 8.58
CA MET A 209 -12.26 1.68 7.57
C MET A 209 -11.04 0.88 7.10
N ASP A 210 -10.01 0.81 7.93
CA ASP A 210 -8.70 0.27 7.59
C ASP A 210 -8.12 -0.62 8.69
N LYS A 211 -6.89 -1.10 8.48
CA LYS A 211 -6.19 -2.00 9.40
C LYS A 211 -6.03 -1.44 10.82
N ASP A 212 -6.17 -0.14 11.06
CA ASP A 212 -6.18 0.42 12.42
C ASP A 212 -7.30 -0.19 13.27
N ARG A 213 -8.39 -0.70 12.69
CA ARG A 213 -9.38 -1.49 13.43
C ARG A 213 -8.73 -2.73 14.07
N PHE A 214 -7.95 -3.48 13.29
CA PHE A 214 -7.17 -4.60 13.83
C PHE A 214 -6.05 -4.13 14.78
N ARG A 215 -5.36 -3.03 14.48
CA ARG A 215 -4.27 -2.53 15.34
C ARG A 215 -4.75 -2.09 16.72
N ARG A 216 -5.99 -1.63 16.84
CA ARG A 216 -6.58 -1.03 18.05
C ARG A 216 -7.70 -1.86 18.68
N ASP A 217 -7.86 -3.11 18.26
CA ASP A 217 -8.90 -4.01 18.78
C ASP A 217 -10.32 -3.43 18.63
N LEU A 218 -10.58 -2.75 17.51
CA LEU A 218 -11.92 -2.32 17.13
C LEU A 218 -12.65 -3.48 16.43
N ASP A 219 -13.96 -3.53 16.63
CA ASP A 219 -14.82 -4.56 16.04
C ASP A 219 -14.90 -4.47 14.51
N ASP A 220 -15.23 -5.59 13.88
CA ASP A 220 -15.60 -5.73 12.46
C ASP A 220 -14.58 -5.18 11.44
N VAL A 221 -13.34 -5.69 11.51
CA VAL A 221 -12.26 -5.38 10.56
C VAL A 221 -12.67 -5.66 9.11
N LEU A 222 -13.27 -6.82 8.84
CA LEU A 222 -13.61 -7.22 7.47
C LEU A 222 -14.87 -6.53 6.95
N GLY A 223 -15.84 -6.18 7.80
CA GLY A 223 -16.98 -5.34 7.39
C GLY A 223 -16.53 -3.97 6.92
N ALA A 224 -15.56 -3.35 7.60
CA ALA A 224 -14.93 -2.12 7.13
C ALA A 224 -14.28 -2.27 5.74
N TYR A 225 -13.53 -3.34 5.50
CA TYR A 225 -12.89 -3.59 4.20
C TYR A 225 -13.92 -3.84 3.10
N ARG A 226 -14.99 -4.59 3.39
CA ARG A 226 -16.13 -4.80 2.48
C ARG A 226 -16.83 -3.49 2.14
N GLU A 227 -16.96 -2.59 3.12
CA GLU A 227 -17.57 -1.29 2.90
C GLU A 227 -16.70 -0.40 2.00
N VAL A 228 -15.37 -0.38 2.20
CA VAL A 228 -14.44 0.28 1.26
C VAL A 228 -14.64 -0.25 -0.16
N LEU A 229 -14.64 -1.57 -0.34
CA LEU A 229 -14.83 -2.20 -1.65
C LEU A 229 -16.19 -1.85 -2.27
N ARG A 230 -17.27 -1.88 -1.48
CA ARG A 230 -18.63 -1.54 -1.92
C ARG A 230 -18.70 -0.10 -2.44
N ARG A 231 -18.10 0.86 -1.71
CA ARG A 231 -18.08 2.26 -2.12
C ARG A 231 -17.24 2.50 -3.36
N LEU A 232 -16.07 1.86 -3.47
CA LEU A 232 -15.22 1.91 -4.67
C LEU A 232 -15.96 1.43 -5.92
N ARG A 233 -16.63 0.28 -5.85
CA ARG A 233 -17.44 -0.26 -6.96
C ARG A 233 -18.61 0.65 -7.36
N SER A 234 -19.10 1.48 -6.43
CA SER A 234 -20.22 2.39 -6.68
C SER A 234 -19.77 3.73 -7.27
N ALA A 235 -18.48 4.05 -7.22
CA ALA A 235 -17.91 5.31 -7.70
C ALA A 235 -17.25 5.21 -9.08
N GLN A 236 -17.27 4.00 -9.68
CA GLN A 236 -16.86 3.74 -11.05
C GLN A 236 -17.96 4.07 -12.06
#